data_AF-A0A9D7IW96-F1
#
_entry.id   AF-A0A9D7IW96-F1
#
_cell.length_a   1.000
_cell.length_b   1.000
_cell.length_c   1.000
_cell.angle_alpha   90.00
_cell.angle_beta   90.00
_cell.angle_gamma   90.00
#
_symmetry.space_group_name_H-M   'P 1'
#
loop_
_entity.id
_entity.type
_entity.pdbx_description
1 polymer ?
#
loop_
_entity_poly.entity_id
_entity_poly.type
_entity_poly.pdbx_seq_one_letter_code
_entity_poly.pdbx_strand_id
1 'polypeptide(L)'
;MILFNREICANPEEAKQREWLETNGLGGFASSTIIGLNTRRYHSLLTAAIKPPVLRMALLSKFEETVIVDGIRYELSANQYPGVIHPKGYVYLESFKLDPHPVFEYKFDGLTIIKTLIMVHDENTTIIGYTIKNLPEDSECSLELRPLLASRDYHSLMHENEAVNSSYEISEGIVSTRLYHDAPIVHLAHNASSVEPAGLWYRNFEYEVERERGLDYREDLFNPFLLRFILENESEASVIASTIPHRINEREA
;
A
#
# COMPACT_ATOMS: atom_id res chain seq x y z
N MET A 1 20.45 -3.18 -9.96
CA MET A 1 19.79 -4.39 -9.45
C MET A 1 20.15 -4.71 -8.00
N ILE A 2 19.21 -4.50 -7.09
CA ILE A 2 19.22 -5.07 -5.72
C ILE A 2 18.26 -6.27 -5.70
N LEU A 3 18.65 -7.36 -5.02
CA LEU A 3 17.82 -8.55 -4.84
C LEU A 3 18.00 -9.08 -3.41
N PHE A 4 16.90 -9.28 -2.71
CA PHE A 4 16.82 -10.01 -1.45
C PHE A 4 15.94 -11.23 -1.64
N ASN A 5 16.43 -12.38 -1.18
CA ASN A 5 15.75 -13.67 -1.25
C ASN A 5 15.00 -13.95 0.06
N ARG A 6 14.30 -15.08 0.08
CA ARG A 6 13.49 -15.55 1.21
C ARG A 6 14.23 -15.54 2.54
N GLU A 7 15.52 -15.88 2.56
CA GLU A 7 16.34 -15.89 3.79
C GLU A 7 16.32 -14.53 4.50
N ILE A 8 16.41 -13.44 3.74
CA ILE A 8 16.32 -12.08 4.27
C ILE A 8 14.86 -11.66 4.42
N CYS A 9 14.04 -11.85 3.38
CA CYS A 9 12.66 -11.38 3.34
C CYS A 9 11.78 -11.97 4.45
N ALA A 10 11.98 -13.24 4.80
CA ALA A 10 11.21 -13.92 5.84
C ALA A 10 11.77 -13.69 7.26
N ASN A 11 12.90 -13.00 7.41
CA ASN A 11 13.44 -12.60 8.70
C ASN A 11 13.05 -11.13 9.01
N PRO A 12 11.99 -10.89 9.80
CA PRO A 12 11.48 -9.54 10.02
C PRO A 12 12.49 -8.61 10.69
N GLU A 13 13.40 -9.13 11.52
CA GLU A 13 14.41 -8.31 12.22
C GLU A 13 15.47 -7.76 11.27
N GLU A 14 15.83 -8.51 10.22
CA GLU A 14 16.72 -8.03 9.16
C GLU A 14 15.97 -7.24 8.10
N ALA A 15 14.81 -7.74 7.66
CA ALA A 15 14.05 -7.15 6.57
C ALA A 15 13.57 -5.72 6.89
N LYS A 16 13.17 -5.44 8.13
CA LYS A 16 12.71 -4.11 8.54
C LYS A 16 13.81 -3.03 8.50
N GLN A 17 15.07 -3.43 8.40
CA GLN A 17 16.22 -2.52 8.30
C GLN A 17 16.56 -2.16 6.84
N ARG A 18 15.91 -2.79 5.87
CA ARG A 18 16.13 -2.57 4.44
C ARG A 18 14.96 -1.77 3.89
N GLU A 19 15.26 -0.57 3.40
CA GLU A 19 14.27 0.38 2.92
C GLU A 19 14.44 0.59 1.40
N TRP A 20 13.33 0.90 0.73
CA TRP A 20 13.31 1.31 -0.67
C TRP A 20 12.64 2.67 -0.81
N LEU A 21 12.99 3.39 -1.88
CA LEU A 21 12.50 4.73 -2.17
C LEU A 21 12.29 4.88 -3.68
N GLU A 22 11.06 5.18 -4.07
CA GLU A 22 10.67 5.60 -5.43
C GLU A 22 10.33 7.09 -5.39
N THR A 23 10.88 7.88 -6.31
CA THR A 23 10.70 9.34 -6.32
C THR A 23 10.07 9.80 -7.63
N ASN A 24 9.26 10.85 -7.57
CA ASN A 24 8.62 11.40 -8.77
C ASN A 24 9.36 12.60 -9.40
N GLY A 25 10.50 13.04 -8.87
CA GLY A 25 11.21 14.23 -9.39
C GLY A 25 10.69 15.58 -8.90
N LEU A 26 9.49 15.64 -8.31
CA LEU A 26 8.92 16.86 -7.70
C LEU A 26 9.28 17.03 -6.20
N GLY A 27 9.98 16.05 -5.64
CA GLY A 27 10.17 15.89 -4.20
C GLY A 27 9.10 15.03 -3.52
N GLY A 28 8.10 14.54 -4.26
CA GLY A 28 7.20 13.49 -3.82
C GLY A 28 7.86 12.11 -3.92
N PHE A 29 7.39 11.16 -3.12
CA PHE A 29 7.99 9.83 -3.05
C PHE A 29 7.04 8.76 -2.48
N ALA A 30 7.37 7.51 -2.76
CA ALA A 30 6.85 6.32 -2.13
C ALA A 30 8.02 5.58 -1.48
N SER A 31 7.83 5.08 -0.26
CA SER A 31 8.87 4.36 0.46
C SER A 31 8.29 3.44 1.52
N SER A 32 9.01 2.35 1.79
CA SER A 32 8.75 1.46 2.93
C SER A 32 9.97 0.57 3.16
N THR A 33 9.84 -0.39 4.07
CA THR A 33 10.77 -1.51 4.15
C THR A 33 10.49 -2.53 3.03
N ILE A 34 11.42 -3.45 2.79
CA ILE A 34 11.26 -4.50 1.77
C ILE A 34 10.12 -5.48 2.08
N ILE A 35 9.56 -5.48 3.29
CA ILE A 35 8.40 -6.29 3.71
C ILE A 35 7.11 -5.47 3.87
N GLY A 36 7.13 -4.19 3.51
CA GLY A 36 5.96 -3.30 3.63
C GLY A 36 5.56 -2.95 5.06
N LEU A 37 6.42 -3.28 6.05
CA LEU A 37 6.27 -2.88 7.44
C LEU A 37 6.85 -1.48 7.61
N ASN A 38 6.00 -0.48 7.86
CA ASN A 38 6.44 0.89 8.05
C ASN A 38 7.13 1.04 9.42
N THR A 39 8.38 1.51 9.42
CA THR A 39 9.19 1.74 10.62
C THR A 39 9.40 3.23 10.90
N ARG A 40 8.99 4.11 9.97
CA ARG A 40 9.13 5.56 10.01
C ARG A 40 7.82 6.25 9.67
N ARG A 41 7.60 7.44 10.22
CA ARG A 41 6.47 8.33 9.84
C ARG A 41 6.48 8.76 8.37
N TYR A 42 7.62 8.61 7.70
CA TYR A 42 7.80 8.99 6.30
C TYR A 42 7.46 7.86 5.32
N HIS A 43 7.37 6.61 5.78
CA HIS A 43 6.99 5.51 4.92
C HIS A 43 5.52 5.64 4.50
N SER A 44 5.30 5.61 3.19
CA SER A 44 4.00 5.78 2.57
C SER A 44 4.06 5.34 1.10
N LEU A 45 2.96 4.87 0.54
CA LEU A 45 2.83 4.60 -0.90
C LEU A 45 2.59 5.87 -1.71
N LEU A 46 2.15 6.96 -1.08
CA LEU A 46 2.02 8.27 -1.72
C LEU A 46 2.31 9.41 -0.73
N THR A 47 3.55 9.90 -0.73
CA THR A 47 3.87 11.24 -0.21
C THR A 47 3.87 12.23 -1.36
N ALA A 48 2.88 13.12 -1.37
CA ALA A 48 2.71 14.12 -2.41
C ALA A 48 3.43 15.42 -2.05
N ALA A 49 4.18 15.98 -2.98
CA ALA A 49 4.72 17.33 -2.86
C ALA A 49 3.65 18.35 -3.27
N ILE A 50 2.95 18.90 -2.29
CA ILE A 50 1.80 19.82 -2.48
C ILE A 50 2.28 21.21 -2.88
N LYS A 51 3.37 21.69 -2.24
CA LYS A 51 4.04 22.94 -2.60
C LYS A 51 5.55 22.73 -2.49
N PRO A 52 6.21 22.19 -3.52
CA PRO A 52 7.63 21.93 -3.49
C PRO A 52 8.47 23.19 -3.19
N PRO A 53 9.56 23.10 -2.42
CA PRO A 53 10.00 21.96 -1.60
C PRO A 53 9.37 21.94 -0.18
N VAL A 54 8.51 22.92 0.13
CA VAL A 54 8.14 23.32 1.49
C VAL A 54 7.05 22.47 2.11
N LEU A 55 6.04 22.05 1.33
CA LEU A 55 4.91 21.29 1.82
C LEU A 55 4.80 19.95 1.12
N ARG A 56 4.83 18.89 1.92
CA ARG A 56 4.63 17.50 1.48
C ARG A 56 3.64 16.85 2.44
N MET A 57 2.76 16.02 1.91
CA MET A 57 1.76 15.31 2.72
C MET A 57 1.83 13.82 2.44
N ALA A 58 1.85 13.02 3.50
CA ALA A 58 1.66 11.58 3.39
C ALA A 58 0.16 11.32 3.24
N LEU A 59 -0.25 10.83 2.08
CA LEU A 59 -1.66 10.68 1.70
C LEU A 59 -2.12 9.24 1.89
N LEU A 60 -1.48 8.31 1.20
CA LEU A 60 -1.71 6.86 1.30
C LEU A 60 -0.53 6.21 2.01
N SER A 61 -0.73 5.70 3.22
CA SER A 61 0.32 5.03 3.99
C SER A 61 0.66 3.68 3.35
N LYS A 62 -0.33 2.79 3.22
CA LYS A 62 -0.20 1.48 2.60
C LYS A 62 -1.56 0.89 2.25
N PHE A 63 -1.56 -0.31 1.66
CA PHE A 63 -2.73 -1.17 1.64
C PHE A 63 -2.57 -2.26 2.71
N GLU A 64 -3.68 -2.66 3.33
CA GLU A 64 -3.79 -4.00 3.91
C GLU A 64 -4.31 -4.95 2.83
N GLU A 65 -3.48 -5.92 2.47
CA GLU A 65 -3.64 -6.81 1.33
C GLU A 65 -3.99 -8.22 1.80
N THR A 66 -5.05 -8.80 1.25
CA THR A 66 -5.41 -10.21 1.49
C THR A 66 -5.77 -10.89 0.19
N VAL A 67 -5.12 -12.01 -0.10
CA VAL A 67 -5.54 -12.91 -1.18
C VAL A 67 -6.42 -14.00 -0.60
N ILE A 68 -7.51 -14.31 -1.28
CA ILE A 68 -8.46 -15.34 -0.86
C ILE A 68 -8.57 -16.34 -2.00
N VAL A 69 -8.25 -17.60 -1.74
CA VAL A 69 -8.36 -18.69 -2.72
C VAL A 69 -9.20 -19.80 -2.13
N ASP A 70 -10.32 -20.13 -2.77
CA ASP A 70 -11.25 -21.17 -2.34
C ASP A 70 -11.65 -21.03 -0.85
N GLY A 71 -11.81 -19.78 -0.40
CA GLY A 71 -12.14 -19.41 0.98
C GLY A 71 -10.96 -19.32 1.96
N ILE A 72 -9.75 -19.74 1.58
CA ILE A 72 -8.54 -19.64 2.41
C ILE A 72 -7.92 -18.25 2.25
N ARG A 73 -7.62 -17.59 3.38
CA ARG A 73 -7.10 -16.21 3.43
C ARG A 73 -5.58 -16.18 3.63
N TYR A 74 -4.89 -15.42 2.80
CA TYR A 74 -3.46 -15.13 2.88
C TYR A 74 -3.25 -13.61 3.01
N GLU A 75 -2.93 -13.16 4.23
CA GLU A 75 -2.64 -11.75 4.50
C GLU A 75 -1.19 -11.43 4.12
N LEU A 76 -0.99 -10.58 3.11
CA LEU A 76 0.34 -10.29 2.53
C LEU A 76 1.04 -9.10 3.19
N SER A 77 0.31 -8.32 3.99
CA SER A 77 0.82 -7.16 4.70
C SER A 77 1.62 -7.53 5.96
N ALA A 78 2.41 -6.58 6.44
CA ALA A 78 3.03 -6.64 7.77
C ALA A 78 2.97 -5.28 8.46
N ASN A 79 2.69 -5.27 9.76
CA ASN A 79 2.68 -4.06 10.60
C ASN A 79 3.23 -4.37 11.98
N GLN A 80 3.95 -3.42 12.57
CA GLN A 80 4.31 -3.48 13.98
C GLN A 80 3.17 -2.86 14.80
N TYR A 81 2.63 -3.65 15.74
CA TYR A 81 1.75 -3.23 16.82
C TYR A 81 2.47 -3.41 18.17
N PRO A 82 1.94 -2.91 19.29
CA PRO A 82 2.57 -3.10 20.59
C PRO A 82 2.82 -4.59 20.90
N GLY A 83 4.10 -4.98 20.88
CA GLY A 83 4.56 -6.34 21.19
C GLY A 83 4.33 -7.40 20.11
N VAL A 84 3.83 -7.06 18.92
CA VAL A 84 3.56 -8.06 17.87
C VAL A 84 3.65 -7.50 16.46
N ILE A 85 4.17 -8.29 15.52
CA ILE A 85 4.01 -8.03 14.09
C ILE A 85 2.77 -8.77 13.59
N HIS A 86 1.80 -8.03 13.05
CA HIS A 86 0.57 -8.58 12.49
C HIS A 86 0.04 -7.70 11.33
N PRO A 87 -0.44 -8.29 10.22
CA PRO A 87 -0.26 -9.68 9.82
C PRO A 87 1.22 -10.03 9.61
N LYS A 88 1.50 -11.29 9.31
CA LYS A 88 2.88 -11.79 9.10
C LYS A 88 3.17 -12.06 7.63
N GLY A 89 2.70 -11.22 6.71
CA GLY A 89 2.81 -11.48 5.26
C GLY A 89 4.24 -11.66 4.74
N TYR A 90 5.26 -11.18 5.47
CA TYR A 90 6.67 -11.47 5.21
C TYR A 90 7.01 -12.97 5.17
N VAL A 91 6.22 -13.85 5.81
CA VAL A 91 6.43 -15.31 5.72
C VAL A 91 6.13 -15.87 4.33
N TYR A 92 5.33 -15.15 3.54
CA TYR A 92 5.01 -15.49 2.15
C TYR A 92 5.94 -14.78 1.16
N LEU A 93 6.70 -13.76 1.58
CA LEU A 93 7.57 -13.00 0.69
C LEU A 93 8.80 -13.82 0.30
N GLU A 94 8.80 -14.30 -0.93
CA GLU A 94 9.87 -15.13 -1.51
C GLU A 94 11.05 -14.28 -1.95
N SER A 95 10.80 -13.11 -2.53
CA SER A 95 11.87 -12.19 -2.89
C SER A 95 11.40 -10.74 -3.00
N PHE A 96 12.36 -9.83 -2.81
CA PHE A 96 12.26 -8.42 -3.15
C PHE A 96 13.35 -8.07 -4.16
N LYS A 97 12.97 -7.39 -5.24
CA LYS A 97 13.89 -6.90 -6.27
C LYS A 97 13.66 -5.40 -6.49
N LEU A 98 14.75 -4.65 -6.69
CA LEU A 98 14.71 -3.25 -7.13
C LEU A 98 15.57 -3.11 -8.39
N ASP A 99 14.90 -3.10 -9.56
CA ASP A 99 15.54 -2.90 -10.87
C ASP A 99 14.51 -2.70 -12.01
N PRO A 100 14.28 -1.47 -12.49
CA PRO A 100 14.55 -0.20 -11.80
C PRO A 100 13.60 0.05 -10.62
N HIS A 101 12.43 -0.61 -10.60
CA HIS A 101 11.36 -0.37 -9.63
C HIS A 101 11.19 -1.55 -8.65
N PRO A 102 10.56 -1.34 -7.48
CA PRO A 102 10.24 -2.40 -6.52
C PRO A 102 9.34 -3.48 -7.11
N VAL A 103 9.76 -4.72 -6.93
CA VAL A 103 8.99 -5.92 -7.24
C VAL A 103 9.04 -6.85 -6.03
N PHE A 104 7.89 -7.29 -5.58
CA PHE A 104 7.71 -8.21 -4.46
C PHE A 104 7.08 -9.50 -4.99
N GLU A 105 7.73 -10.63 -4.77
CA GLU A 105 7.20 -11.93 -5.16
C GLU A 105 6.76 -12.68 -3.90
N TYR A 106 5.47 -12.93 -3.76
CA TYR A 106 4.88 -13.72 -2.68
C TYR A 106 4.56 -15.12 -3.17
N LYS A 107 4.84 -16.14 -2.36
CA LYS A 107 4.50 -17.54 -2.63
C LYS A 107 3.81 -18.19 -1.43
N PHE A 108 2.71 -18.87 -1.72
CA PHE A 108 1.91 -19.65 -0.77
C PHE A 108 1.16 -20.73 -1.56
N ASP A 109 1.19 -21.97 -1.07
CA ASP A 109 0.45 -23.10 -1.62
C ASP A 109 0.60 -23.30 -3.15
N GLY A 110 1.81 -23.09 -3.67
CA GLY A 110 2.13 -23.21 -5.10
C GLY A 110 1.75 -22.01 -5.96
N LEU A 111 0.95 -21.08 -5.43
CA LEU A 111 0.58 -19.82 -6.07
C LEU A 111 1.69 -18.80 -5.97
N THR A 112 1.68 -17.84 -6.90
CA THR A 112 2.58 -16.68 -6.84
C THR A 112 1.80 -15.39 -7.07
N ILE A 113 2.06 -14.38 -6.23
CA ILE A 113 1.60 -13.00 -6.43
C ILE A 113 2.82 -12.12 -6.64
N ILE A 114 2.85 -11.44 -7.78
CA ILE A 114 3.87 -10.44 -8.09
C ILE A 114 3.26 -9.07 -7.88
N LYS A 115 3.75 -8.33 -6.89
CA LYS A 115 3.40 -6.93 -6.68
C LYS A 115 4.48 -6.03 -7.27
N THR A 116 4.06 -5.03 -8.04
CA THR A 116 4.95 -3.99 -8.59
C THR A 116 4.52 -2.62 -8.09
N LEU A 117 5.46 -1.69 -8.01
CA LEU A 117 5.19 -0.31 -7.63
C LEU A 117 6.05 0.64 -8.43
N ILE A 118 5.47 1.71 -8.97
CA ILE A 118 6.19 2.77 -9.66
C ILE A 118 5.56 4.12 -9.32
N MET A 119 6.40 5.15 -9.11
CA MET A 119 5.94 6.53 -9.14
C MET A 119 6.12 7.15 -10.52
N VAL A 120 5.09 7.85 -10.99
CA VAL A 120 5.13 8.55 -12.27
C VAL A 120 6.01 9.80 -12.14
N HIS A 121 6.93 9.98 -13.07
CA HIS A 121 7.78 11.18 -13.09
C HIS A 121 6.93 12.45 -13.31
N ASP A 122 7.28 13.52 -12.61
CA ASP A 122 6.59 14.81 -12.60
C ASP A 122 5.12 14.76 -12.17
N GLU A 123 4.69 13.70 -11.46
CA GLU A 123 3.34 13.58 -10.92
C GLU A 123 3.31 13.01 -9.48
N ASN A 124 2.40 13.51 -8.64
CA ASN A 124 2.08 12.88 -7.36
C ASN A 124 1.16 11.67 -7.59
N THR A 125 1.68 10.68 -8.30
CA THR A 125 0.96 9.49 -8.76
C THR A 125 1.83 8.25 -8.51
N THR A 126 1.24 7.23 -7.89
CA THR A 126 1.85 5.91 -7.67
C THR A 126 0.95 4.85 -8.31
N ILE A 127 1.54 4.00 -9.16
CA ILE A 127 0.87 2.85 -9.78
C ILE A 127 1.31 1.60 -9.02
N ILE A 128 0.34 0.80 -8.59
CA ILE A 128 0.55 -0.47 -7.89
C ILE A 128 -0.17 -1.56 -8.67
N GLY A 129 0.58 -2.57 -9.11
CA GLY A 129 0.06 -3.71 -9.85
C GLY A 129 0.23 -5.01 -9.06
N TYR A 130 -0.69 -5.94 -9.25
CA TYR A 130 -0.67 -7.30 -8.68
C TYR A 130 -0.99 -8.30 -9.78
N THR A 131 -0.07 -9.21 -10.08
CA THR A 131 -0.28 -10.31 -11.02
C THR A 131 -0.28 -11.62 -10.28
N ILE A 132 -1.30 -12.45 -10.47
CA ILE A 132 -1.34 -13.82 -9.96
C ILE A 132 -0.80 -14.80 -11.00
N LYS A 133 -0.09 -15.82 -10.54
CA LYS A 133 0.42 -16.92 -11.37
C LYS A 133 0.20 -18.27 -10.71
N ASN A 134 0.12 -19.29 -11.55
CA ASN A 134 -0.07 -20.69 -11.19
C ASN A 134 -1.40 -20.94 -10.47
N LEU A 135 -2.43 -20.13 -10.72
CA LEU A 135 -3.77 -20.36 -10.18
C LEU A 135 -4.39 -21.60 -10.86
N PRO A 136 -4.86 -22.61 -10.12
CA PRO A 136 -5.58 -23.75 -10.69
C PRO A 136 -6.83 -23.32 -11.45
N GLU A 137 -7.17 -24.00 -12.55
CA GLU A 137 -8.26 -23.62 -13.46
C GLU A 137 -9.64 -23.50 -12.77
N ASP A 138 -9.91 -24.34 -11.77
CA ASP A 138 -11.20 -24.37 -11.07
C ASP A 138 -11.21 -23.59 -9.74
N SER A 139 -10.14 -22.85 -9.42
CA SER A 139 -10.05 -22.10 -8.17
C SER A 139 -10.67 -20.71 -8.27
N GLU A 140 -11.45 -20.33 -7.26
CA GLU A 140 -11.95 -18.97 -7.10
C GLU A 140 -10.92 -18.13 -6.33
N CYS A 141 -10.36 -17.12 -6.98
CA CYS A 141 -9.39 -16.22 -6.38
C CYS A 141 -9.87 -14.76 -6.34
N SER A 142 -9.70 -14.11 -5.18
CA SER A 142 -9.88 -12.67 -5.06
C SER A 142 -8.75 -11.99 -4.29
N LEU A 143 -8.47 -10.74 -4.65
CA LEU A 143 -7.60 -9.85 -3.92
C LEU A 143 -8.43 -8.76 -3.25
N GLU A 144 -8.24 -8.59 -1.94
CA GLU A 144 -8.81 -7.53 -1.13
C GLU A 144 -7.74 -6.49 -0.81
N LEU A 145 -7.95 -5.23 -1.22
CA LEU A 145 -7.08 -4.10 -0.89
C LEU A 145 -7.82 -3.06 -0.04
N ARG A 146 -7.35 -2.87 1.19
CA ARG A 146 -7.87 -1.84 2.10
C ARG A 146 -6.89 -0.67 2.16
N PRO A 147 -7.15 0.46 1.50
CA PRO A 147 -6.29 1.64 1.62
C PRO A 147 -6.28 2.16 3.05
N LEU A 148 -5.08 2.34 3.59
CA LEU A 148 -4.85 3.01 4.87
C LEU A 148 -4.38 4.45 4.59
N LEU A 149 -5.30 5.39 4.74
CA LEU A 149 -5.07 6.80 4.48
C LEU A 149 -4.53 7.49 5.73
N ALA A 150 -3.56 8.38 5.52
CA ALA A 150 -2.97 9.22 6.56
C ALA A 150 -3.39 10.70 6.39
N SER A 151 -3.37 11.23 5.17
CA SER A 151 -3.76 12.61 4.82
C SER A 151 -3.23 13.70 5.77
N ARG A 152 -1.94 13.65 6.09
CA ARG A 152 -1.28 14.54 7.07
C ARG A 152 0.00 15.14 6.55
N ASP A 153 0.49 16.19 7.21
CA ASP A 153 1.87 16.65 7.05
C ASP A 153 2.84 15.48 7.29
N TYR A 154 3.86 15.33 6.44
CA TYR A 154 4.70 14.15 6.51
C TYR A 154 5.55 14.10 7.80
N HIS A 155 5.76 15.23 8.48
CA HIS A 155 6.45 15.32 9.76
C HIS A 155 5.56 14.99 10.96
N SER A 156 4.25 14.88 10.79
CA SER A 156 3.31 14.59 11.88
C SER A 156 2.89 13.12 11.87
N LEU A 157 2.13 12.72 12.90
CA LEU A 157 1.38 11.46 12.96
C LEU A 157 -0.11 11.77 13.13
N MET A 158 -0.96 10.87 12.65
CA MET A 158 -2.40 10.94 12.81
C MET A 158 -2.87 10.02 13.94
N HIS A 159 -3.90 10.45 14.66
CA HIS A 159 -4.64 9.62 15.60
C HIS A 159 -6.12 9.66 15.27
N GLU A 160 -6.86 8.65 15.70
CA GLU A 160 -8.31 8.63 15.55
C GLU A 160 -8.94 9.94 16.05
N ASN A 161 -9.81 10.52 15.24
CA ASN A 161 -10.50 11.76 15.55
C ASN A 161 -11.85 11.86 14.83
N GLU A 162 -12.73 12.70 15.36
CA GLU A 162 -14.08 12.94 14.83
C GLU A 162 -14.10 13.87 13.60
N ALA A 163 -12.99 14.54 13.30
CA ALA A 163 -12.91 15.46 12.16
C ALA A 163 -12.71 14.72 10.81
N VAL A 164 -12.45 13.40 10.85
CA VAL A 164 -12.27 12.61 9.64
C VAL A 164 -13.56 12.55 8.83
N ASN A 165 -13.46 12.93 7.56
CA ASN A 165 -14.53 12.69 6.62
C ASN A 165 -14.42 11.26 6.06
N SER A 166 -15.37 10.41 6.41
CA SER A 166 -15.42 9.02 5.95
C SER A 166 -16.06 8.85 4.56
N SER A 167 -16.54 9.94 3.94
CA SER A 167 -17.19 9.87 2.64
C SER A 167 -16.19 9.68 1.50
N TYR A 168 -16.68 9.05 0.45
CA TYR A 168 -15.97 8.88 -0.81
C TYR A 168 -16.99 8.85 -1.95
N GLU A 169 -16.53 9.24 -3.13
CA GLU A 169 -17.31 9.24 -4.36
C GLU A 169 -16.74 8.21 -5.31
N ILE A 170 -17.60 7.45 -5.98
CA ILE A 170 -17.22 6.50 -7.01
C ILE A 170 -17.71 7.03 -8.35
N SER A 171 -16.80 7.15 -9.32
CA SER A 171 -17.14 7.53 -10.69
C SER A 171 -16.14 6.90 -11.66
N GLU A 172 -16.64 6.24 -12.71
CA GLU A 172 -15.83 5.72 -13.83
C GLU A 172 -14.57 4.92 -13.41
N GLY A 173 -14.70 4.02 -12.43
CA GLY A 173 -13.58 3.21 -11.95
C GLY A 173 -12.58 3.95 -11.05
N ILE A 174 -12.98 5.11 -10.51
CA ILE A 174 -12.18 5.92 -9.59
C ILE A 174 -12.94 6.07 -8.29
N VAL A 175 -12.26 5.80 -7.16
CA VAL A 175 -12.73 6.22 -5.83
C VAL A 175 -11.99 7.49 -5.42
N SER A 176 -12.74 8.54 -5.10
CA SER A 176 -12.18 9.83 -4.69
C SER A 176 -12.58 10.14 -3.25
N THR A 177 -11.61 10.46 -2.40
CA THR A 177 -11.88 10.78 -0.99
C THR A 177 -10.98 11.90 -0.48
N ARG A 178 -11.51 12.70 0.43
CA ARG A 178 -10.81 13.77 1.13
C ARG A 178 -11.11 13.63 2.61
N LEU A 179 -10.11 13.22 3.39
CA LEU A 179 -10.27 13.02 4.84
C LEU A 179 -10.41 14.34 5.60
N TYR A 180 -9.65 15.37 5.20
CA TYR A 180 -9.62 16.68 5.83
C TYR A 180 -9.77 17.78 4.81
N HIS A 181 -10.47 18.86 5.19
CA HIS A 181 -10.81 19.96 4.29
C HIS A 181 -9.57 20.61 3.63
N ASP A 182 -8.47 20.70 4.36
CA ASP A 182 -7.18 21.27 3.96
C ASP A 182 -6.22 20.26 3.31
N ALA A 183 -6.60 18.99 3.24
CA ALA A 183 -5.85 17.96 2.53
C ALA A 183 -6.28 17.84 1.06
N PRO A 184 -5.37 17.44 0.15
CA PRO A 184 -5.74 17.12 -1.22
C PRO A 184 -6.72 15.95 -1.29
N ILE A 185 -7.48 15.88 -2.38
CA ILE A 185 -8.27 14.67 -2.69
C ILE A 185 -7.29 13.57 -3.07
N VAL A 186 -7.52 12.37 -2.54
CA VAL A 186 -6.86 11.15 -3.01
C VAL A 186 -7.80 10.46 -3.98
N HIS A 187 -7.31 10.23 -5.20
CA HIS A 187 -7.99 9.46 -6.24
C HIS A 187 -7.32 8.09 -6.33
N LEU A 188 -8.12 7.03 -6.20
CA LEU A 188 -7.72 5.65 -6.47
C LEU A 188 -8.44 5.17 -7.73
N ALA A 189 -7.79 5.27 -8.89
CA ALA A 189 -8.29 4.61 -10.10
C ALA A 189 -7.98 3.11 -10.01
N HIS A 190 -8.92 2.25 -10.37
CA HIS A 190 -8.78 0.80 -10.21
C HIS A 190 -9.56 0.01 -11.26
N ASN A 191 -9.18 -1.26 -11.46
CA ASN A 191 -9.99 -2.25 -12.18
C ASN A 191 -10.67 -3.26 -11.23
N ALA A 192 -10.88 -2.88 -9.97
CA ALA A 192 -11.59 -3.70 -8.99
C ALA A 192 -13.02 -4.04 -9.44
N SER A 193 -13.45 -5.26 -9.13
CA SER A 193 -14.80 -5.78 -9.40
C SER A 193 -15.85 -5.14 -8.50
N SER A 194 -15.48 -4.74 -7.27
CA SER A 194 -16.36 -4.01 -6.36
C SER A 194 -15.61 -3.08 -5.41
N VAL A 195 -16.36 -2.10 -4.89
CA VAL A 195 -15.94 -1.20 -3.81
C VAL A 195 -16.92 -1.37 -2.65
N GLU A 196 -16.43 -1.84 -1.51
CA GLU A 196 -17.24 -2.13 -0.32
C GLU A 196 -16.95 -1.08 0.78
N PRO A 197 -17.96 -0.55 1.47
CA PRO A 197 -17.74 0.42 2.55
C PRO A 197 -17.02 -0.25 3.75
N ALA A 198 -16.11 0.49 4.38
CA ALA A 198 -15.47 0.08 5.63
C ALA A 198 -15.67 1.13 6.72
N GLY A 199 -15.08 2.31 6.57
CA GLY A 199 -15.20 3.43 7.53
C GLY A 199 -14.56 3.15 8.89
N LEU A 200 -13.41 2.46 8.92
CA LEU A 200 -12.78 1.97 10.14
C LEU A 200 -11.43 2.62 10.41
N TRP A 201 -11.13 2.86 11.68
CA TRP A 201 -9.79 3.21 12.14
C TRP A 201 -8.98 1.96 12.46
N TYR A 202 -7.80 1.85 11.84
CA TYR A 202 -6.75 0.94 12.22
C TYR A 202 -5.85 1.66 13.22
N ARG A 203 -5.61 1.07 14.40
CA ARG A 203 -5.04 1.77 15.54
C ARG A 203 -3.70 1.22 15.98
N ASN A 204 -2.89 2.08 16.58
CA ASN A 204 -1.65 1.73 17.27
C ASN A 204 -0.55 1.11 16.40
N PHE A 205 -0.39 1.54 15.14
CA PHE A 205 0.82 1.21 14.39
C PHE A 205 2.03 1.79 15.14
N GLU A 206 3.11 1.02 15.30
CA GLU A 206 4.36 1.47 15.94
C GLU A 206 5.50 1.61 14.94
N TYR A 207 6.08 2.81 14.86
CA TYR A 207 7.23 3.12 14.02
C TYR A 207 8.53 3.01 14.83
N GLU A 208 9.15 1.84 14.79
CA GLU A 208 10.29 1.51 15.67
C GLU A 208 11.47 2.49 15.53
N VAL A 209 11.76 2.96 14.32
CA VAL A 209 12.86 3.91 14.10
C VAL A 209 12.52 5.29 14.67
N GLU A 210 11.25 5.69 14.67
CA GLU A 210 10.84 6.92 15.37
C GLU A 210 10.94 6.77 16.89
N ARG A 211 10.58 5.59 17.42
CA ARG A 211 10.71 5.25 18.84
C ARG A 211 12.16 5.31 19.29
N GLU A 212 13.09 4.74 18.53
CA GLU A 212 14.54 4.80 18.79
C GLU A 212 15.08 6.23 18.79
N ARG A 213 14.49 7.11 17.98
CA ARG A 213 14.83 8.54 17.91
C ARG A 213 14.19 9.37 19.04
N GLY A 214 13.39 8.76 19.90
CA GLY A 214 12.67 9.44 20.98
C GLY A 214 11.55 10.38 20.49
N LEU A 215 11.01 10.13 19.29
CA LEU A 215 9.91 10.88 18.70
C LEU A 215 8.58 10.16 18.91
N ASP A 216 7.47 10.84 18.62
CA ASP A 216 6.16 10.17 18.51
C ASP A 216 6.26 9.01 17.51
N TYR A 217 5.73 7.85 17.86
CA TYR A 217 5.93 6.63 17.08
C TYR A 217 4.64 5.82 16.92
N ARG A 218 3.53 6.26 17.50
CA ARG A 218 2.23 5.60 17.37
C ARG A 218 1.35 6.37 16.41
N GLU A 219 0.73 5.68 15.47
CA GLU A 219 -0.19 6.27 14.50
C GLU A 219 -1.45 5.42 14.38
N ASP A 220 -2.57 6.09 14.11
CA ASP A 220 -3.81 5.48 13.65
C ASP A 220 -4.04 5.89 12.19
N LEU A 221 -4.54 4.97 11.37
CA LEU A 221 -4.80 5.17 9.95
C LEU A 221 -6.26 4.88 9.62
N PHE A 222 -6.82 5.65 8.70
CA PHE A 222 -8.23 5.52 8.35
C PHE A 222 -8.42 4.66 7.10
N ASN A 223 -9.30 3.68 7.18
CA ASN A 223 -9.71 2.84 6.06
C ASN A 223 -11.15 3.17 5.63
N PRO A 224 -11.34 3.94 4.53
CA PRO A 224 -12.68 4.34 4.09
C PRO A 224 -13.46 3.21 3.43
N PHE A 225 -12.80 2.35 2.64
CA PHE A 225 -13.42 1.31 1.83
C PHE A 225 -12.47 0.14 1.58
N LEU A 226 -12.99 -0.92 0.97
CA LEU A 226 -12.28 -2.08 0.46
C LEU A 226 -12.45 -2.16 -1.06
N LEU A 227 -11.36 -2.32 -1.80
CA LEU A 227 -11.37 -2.70 -3.21
C LEU A 227 -11.26 -4.23 -3.31
N ARG A 228 -12.21 -4.88 -3.98
CA ARG A 228 -12.16 -6.33 -4.25
C ARG A 228 -11.96 -6.58 -5.73
N PHE A 229 -10.95 -7.37 -6.06
CA PHE A 229 -10.61 -7.80 -7.42
C PHE A 229 -10.87 -9.30 -7.51
N ILE A 230 -11.57 -9.74 -8.54
CA ILE A 230 -11.58 -11.14 -8.96
C ILE A 230 -10.33 -11.35 -9.81
N LEU A 231 -9.56 -12.40 -9.51
CA LEU A 231 -8.32 -12.71 -10.21
C LEU A 231 -8.47 -14.03 -10.96
N GLU A 232 -8.05 -14.01 -12.22
CA GLU A 232 -7.86 -15.19 -13.07
C GLU A 232 -6.36 -15.45 -13.23
N ASN A 233 -5.95 -16.64 -13.65
CA ASN A 233 -4.53 -16.93 -13.83
C ASN A 233 -3.91 -15.92 -14.83
N GLU A 234 -2.74 -15.37 -14.48
CA GLU A 234 -2.03 -14.31 -15.23
C GLU A 234 -2.79 -12.95 -15.31
N SER A 235 -3.95 -12.79 -14.68
CA SER A 235 -4.66 -11.50 -14.66
C SER A 235 -3.95 -10.46 -13.79
N GLU A 236 -4.12 -9.19 -14.12
CA GLU A 236 -3.54 -8.06 -13.38
C GLU A 236 -4.63 -7.25 -12.66
N ALA A 237 -4.47 -7.06 -11.35
CA ALA A 237 -5.17 -6.06 -10.56
C ALA A 237 -4.30 -4.81 -10.40
N SER A 238 -4.86 -3.65 -10.74
CA SER A 238 -4.12 -2.39 -10.77
C SER A 238 -4.84 -1.30 -9.99
N VAL A 239 -4.06 -0.50 -9.26
CA VAL A 239 -4.52 0.70 -8.57
C VAL A 239 -3.55 1.85 -8.87
N ILE A 240 -4.09 2.99 -9.30
CA ILE A 240 -3.36 4.25 -9.45
C ILE A 240 -3.79 5.17 -8.32
N ALA A 241 -2.90 5.42 -7.36
CA ALA A 241 -3.11 6.37 -6.27
C ALA A 241 -2.52 7.73 -6.64
N SER A 242 -3.34 8.79 -6.68
CA SER A 242 -2.90 10.10 -7.15
C SER A 242 -3.63 11.28 -6.51
N THR A 243 -3.04 12.47 -6.63
CA THR A 243 -3.72 13.75 -6.31
C THR A 243 -4.52 14.32 -7.50
N ILE A 244 -4.49 13.66 -8.66
CA ILE A 244 -5.32 13.97 -9.83
C ILE A 244 -6.04 12.70 -10.31
N PRO A 245 -7.21 12.80 -10.95
CA PRO A 245 -7.91 11.63 -11.45
C PRO A 245 -7.16 11.00 -12.64
N HIS A 246 -7.13 9.67 -12.67
CA HIS A 246 -6.57 8.86 -13.75
C HIS A 246 -7.60 7.81 -14.18
N ARG A 247 -7.46 7.26 -15.39
CA ARG A 247 -8.23 6.09 -15.84
C ARG A 247 -7.30 4.91 -16.01
N ILE A 248 -7.73 3.73 -15.59
CA ILE A 248 -7.05 2.49 -15.95
C ILE A 248 -7.53 2.11 -17.34
N ASN A 249 -6.64 2.25 -18.34
CA ASN A 249 -6.88 1.63 -19.63
C ASN A 249 -6.62 0.14 -19.46
N GLU A 250 -7.63 -0.70 -19.67
CA GLU A 250 -7.40 -2.14 -19.87
C GLU A 250 -6.38 -2.25 -21.02
N ARG A 251 -5.23 -2.88 -20.76
CA ARG A 251 -4.36 -3.27 -21.86
C ARG A 251 -5.19 -4.20 -22.73
N GLU A 252 -5.42 -3.82 -23.99
CA GLU A 252 -5.94 -4.75 -24.99
C GLU A 252 -5.01 -5.98 -24.99
N ALA A 253 -5.60 -7.14 -24.72
CA ALA A 253 -4.94 -8.43 -24.61
C ALA A 253 -4.19 -8.82 -25.90
#